data_AF-A0A2G5ZAG0-F1
#
_entry.id   AF-A0A2G5ZAG0-F1
#
_cell.length_a   1.000
_cell.length_b   1.000
_cell.length_c   1.000
_cell.angle_alpha   90.00
_cell.angle_beta   90.00
_cell.angle_gamma   90.00
#
_symmetry.space_group_name_H-M   'P 1'
#
loop_
_entity.id
_entity.type
_entity.pdbx_description
1 polymer ?
#
loop_
_entity_poly.entity_id
_entity_poly.type
_entity_poly.pdbx_seq_one_letter_code
_entity_poly.pdbx_strand_id
1 'polypeptide(L)'
;LANYLAYGSGDFLGAGTTALTAAWLLYFYTTFCGLSPIEATFIFAAARVLDAVVSPLMGFLTDNFGTTWLGKRFGRRKFFILLGIPCVFSYSLMWVGEMSFWYYLLTYLVFDIVYTMILVP
;
A
#
# COMPACT_ATOMS: atom_id res chain seq x y z
N LEU A 1 -8.61 2.77 26.20
CA LEU A 1 -9.70 2.34 25.27
C LEU A 1 -9.57 2.99 23.89
N ALA A 2 -9.57 4.33 23.77
CA ALA A 2 -9.41 5.01 22.48
C ALA A 2 -8.16 4.59 21.67
N ASN A 3 -7.01 4.40 22.33
CA ASN A 3 -5.77 3.96 21.66
C ASN A 3 -5.86 2.51 21.13
N TYR A 4 -6.62 1.63 21.79
CA TYR A 4 -6.81 0.24 21.32
C TYR A 4 -7.76 0.18 20.12
N LEU A 5 -8.81 1.01 20.10
CA LEU A 5 -9.69 1.14 18.95
C LEU A 5 -8.96 1.76 17.74
N ALA A 6 -8.12 2.76 17.98
CA ALA A 6 -7.28 3.35 16.92
C ALA A 6 -6.30 2.33 16.33
N TYR A 7 -5.62 1.54 17.17
CA TYR A 7 -4.75 0.46 16.70
C TYR A 7 -5.52 -0.64 15.97
N GLY A 8 -6.66 -1.08 16.50
CA GLY A 8 -7.50 -2.10 15.86
C GLY A 8 -8.08 -1.66 14.52
N SER A 9 -8.38 -0.37 14.34
CA SER A 9 -8.84 0.17 13.06
C SER A 9 -7.76 0.14 11.98
N GLY A 10 -6.50 0.38 12.33
CA GLY A 10 -5.37 0.26 11.41
C GLY A 10 -5.13 -1.18 10.99
N ASP A 11 -5.23 -2.12 11.93
CA ASP A 11 -5.05 -3.55 11.67
C ASP A 11 -6.18 -4.12 10.80
N PHE A 12 -7.42 -3.65 11.00
CA PHE A 12 -8.56 -4.00 10.15
C PHE A 12 -8.37 -3.55 8.69
N LEU A 13 -7.78 -2.37 8.47
CA LEU A 13 -7.45 -1.90 7.13
C LEU A 13 -6.34 -2.76 6.50
N GLY A 14 -5.32 -3.16 7.28
CA GLY A 14 -4.26 -4.05 6.81
C GLY A 14 -4.76 -5.44 6.42
N ALA A 15 -5.41 -6.13 7.36
CA ALA A 15 -5.94 -7.47 7.16
C ALA A 15 -7.08 -7.51 6.12
N GLY A 16 -7.94 -6.49 6.10
CA GLY A 16 -9.05 -6.40 5.17
C GLY A 16 -8.60 -6.18 3.71
N THR A 17 -7.62 -5.32 3.49
CA THR A 17 -7.10 -5.06 2.13
C THR A 17 -6.32 -6.25 1.58
N THR A 18 -5.54 -6.95 2.40
CA THR A 18 -4.85 -8.18 1.97
C THR A 18 -5.82 -9.30 1.62
N ALA A 19 -6.89 -9.49 2.39
CA ALA A 19 -7.93 -10.47 2.07
C ALA A 19 -8.66 -10.13 0.75
N LEU A 20 -9.05 -8.87 0.55
CA LEU A 20 -9.72 -8.41 -0.67
C LEU A 20 -8.82 -8.52 -1.91
N THR A 21 -7.54 -8.13 -1.78
CA THR A 21 -6.60 -8.21 -2.91
C THR A 21 -6.30 -9.66 -3.29
N ALA A 22 -6.12 -10.55 -2.32
CA ALA A 22 -5.85 -11.96 -2.58
C ALA A 22 -7.06 -12.70 -3.20
N ALA A 23 -8.28 -12.38 -2.77
CA ALA A 23 -9.48 -13.11 -3.20
C ALA A 23 -10.14 -12.52 -4.46
N TRP A 24 -10.12 -11.19 -4.64
CA TRP A 24 -10.99 -10.51 -5.60
C TRP A 24 -10.25 -9.74 -6.70
N LEU A 25 -9.02 -9.27 -6.47
CA LEU A 25 -8.34 -8.37 -7.41
C LEU A 25 -7.99 -9.05 -8.74
N LEU A 26 -7.57 -10.31 -8.72
CA LEU A 26 -7.32 -11.08 -9.94
C LEU A 26 -8.59 -11.21 -10.79
N TYR A 27 -9.72 -11.55 -10.15
CA TYR A 27 -11.02 -11.66 -10.80
C TYR A 27 -11.48 -10.32 -11.38
N PHE A 28 -11.24 -9.23 -10.66
CA PHE A 28 -11.56 -7.88 -11.12
C PHE A 28 -10.78 -7.51 -12.39
N TYR A 29 -9.48 -7.76 -12.41
CA TYR A 29 -8.63 -7.48 -13.57
C TYR A 29 -8.98 -8.32 -14.80
N THR A 30 -9.28 -9.60 -14.63
CA THR A 30 -9.61 -10.47 -15.77
C THR A 30 -11.04 -10.24 -16.30
N THR A 31 -12.00 -9.98 -15.42
CA THR A 31 -13.43 -9.98 -15.79
C THR A 31 -13.95 -8.59 -16.12
N PHE A 32 -13.52 -7.55 -15.39
CA PHE A 32 -14.03 -6.18 -15.56
C PHE A 32 -13.07 -5.29 -16.35
N CYS A 33 -11.76 -5.49 -16.19
CA CYS A 33 -10.75 -4.70 -16.92
C CYS A 33 -10.35 -5.33 -18.25
N GLY A 34 -10.77 -6.58 -18.51
CA GLY A 34 -10.43 -7.31 -19.74
C GLY A 34 -8.93 -7.61 -19.90
N LEU A 35 -8.16 -7.54 -18.81
CA LEU A 35 -6.74 -7.87 -18.83
C LEU A 35 -6.54 -9.38 -18.96
N SER A 36 -5.50 -9.78 -19.68
CA SER A 36 -5.13 -11.18 -19.69
C SER A 36 -4.65 -11.63 -18.29
N PRO A 37 -4.87 -12.90 -17.89
CA PRO A 37 -4.32 -13.41 -16.63
C PRO A 37 -2.80 -13.26 -16.52
N ILE A 38 -2.10 -13.25 -17.67
CA ILE A 38 -0.65 -13.07 -17.75
C ILE A 38 -0.28 -11.63 -17.35
N GLU A 39 -0.98 -10.62 -17.86
CA GLU A 39 -0.76 -9.22 -17.48
C GLU A 39 -1.09 -8.98 -16.01
N ALA A 40 -2.20 -9.54 -15.51
CA ALA A 40 -2.57 -9.40 -14.10
C ALA A 40 -1.54 -10.04 -13.15
N THR A 41 -1.04 -11.23 -13.49
CA THR A 41 0.03 -11.88 -12.71
C THR A 41 1.36 -11.15 -12.82
N PHE A 42 1.65 -10.51 -13.95
CA PHE A 42 2.82 -9.65 -14.09
C PHE A 42 2.77 -8.43 -13.16
N ILE A 43 1.60 -7.80 -13.00
CA ILE A 43 1.40 -6.70 -12.03
C ILE A 43 1.71 -7.17 -10.61
N PHE A 44 1.22 -8.35 -10.21
CA PHE A 44 1.54 -8.93 -8.91
C PHE A 44 3.03 -9.23 -8.73
N ALA A 45 3.68 -9.78 -9.76
CA ALA A 45 5.11 -10.04 -9.72
C ALA A 45 5.94 -8.75 -9.59
N ALA A 46 5.58 -7.72 -10.35
CA ALA A 46 6.25 -6.42 -10.30
C ALA A 46 6.13 -5.77 -8.91
N ALA A 47 4.94 -5.82 -8.30
CA ALA A 47 4.76 -5.33 -6.94
C ALA A 47 5.61 -6.09 -5.92
N ARG A 48 5.70 -7.42 -6.02
CA ARG A 48 6.56 -8.21 -5.11
C ARG A 48 8.03 -7.86 -5.22
N VAL A 49 8.52 -7.58 -6.43
CA VAL A 49 9.90 -7.11 -6.64
C VAL A 49 10.10 -5.72 -6.04
N LEU A 50 9.12 -4.83 -6.22
CA LEU A 50 9.16 -3.49 -5.64
C LEU A 50 9.18 -3.56 -4.10
N ASP A 51 8.27 -4.32 -3.48
CA ASP A 51 8.18 -4.48 -2.03
C ASP A 51 9.51 -4.99 -1.44
N ALA A 52 10.15 -5.97 -2.09
CA ALA A 52 11.46 -6.47 -1.67
C ALA A 52 12.55 -5.39 -1.61
N VAL A 53 12.42 -4.31 -2.39
CA VAL A 53 13.33 -3.16 -2.40
C VAL A 53 12.85 -2.06 -1.45
N VAL A 54 11.54 -1.79 -1.40
CA VAL A 54 10.94 -0.72 -0.59
C VAL A 54 11.02 -1.04 0.91
N SER A 55 10.81 -2.30 1.29
CA SER A 55 10.89 -2.76 2.69
C SER A 55 12.24 -2.40 3.37
N PRO A 56 13.42 -2.75 2.82
CA PRO A 56 14.71 -2.37 3.42
C PRO A 56 14.98 -0.85 3.32
N LEU A 57 14.56 -0.20 2.23
CA LEU A 57 14.68 1.24 2.09
C LEU A 57 13.89 1.98 3.17
N MET A 58 12.68 1.55 3.49
CA MET A 58 11.89 2.15 4.56
C MET A 58 12.41 1.84 5.94
N GLY A 59 13.00 0.66 6.17
CA GLY A 59 13.77 0.40 7.39
C GLY A 59 14.91 1.42 7.58
N PHE A 60 15.71 1.66 6.54
CA PHE A 60 16.79 2.64 6.60
C PHE A 60 16.30 4.08 6.75
N LEU A 61 15.23 4.45 6.04
CA LEU A 61 14.64 5.79 6.11
C LEU A 61 14.09 6.09 7.50
N THR A 62 13.31 5.17 8.07
CA THR A 62 12.69 5.31 9.40
C THR A 62 13.74 5.42 10.51
N ASP A 63 14.84 4.66 10.41
CA ASP A 63 15.95 4.71 11.37
C ASP A 63 16.70 6.05 11.32
N ASN A 64 16.96 6.59 10.12
CA ASN A 64 17.59 7.91 9.98
C ASN A 64 16.64 9.08 10.29
N PHE A 65 15.32 8.91 10.12
CA PHE A 65 14.32 9.96 10.33
C PHE A 65 14.21 10.43 11.79
N GLY A 66 14.70 9.65 12.76
CA GLY A 66 14.77 10.06 14.18
C GLY A 66 15.67 11.29 14.43
N THR A 67 16.58 11.60 13.51
CA THR A 67 17.52 12.73 13.64
C THR A 67 17.00 14.03 13.01
N THR A 68 16.08 13.96 12.05
CA THR A 68 15.47 15.10 11.35
C THR A 68 14.48 15.89 12.20
N TRP A 69 14.37 17.21 11.95
CA TRP A 69 13.48 18.13 12.65
C TRP A 69 12.00 17.69 12.64
N LEU A 70 11.53 17.10 11.53
CA LEU A 70 10.19 16.53 11.42
C LEU A 70 9.99 15.27 12.28
N GLY A 71 11.02 14.42 12.39
CA GLY A 71 10.99 13.22 13.24
C GLY A 71 11.00 13.56 14.74
N LYS A 72 11.67 14.65 15.14
CA LYS A 72 11.60 15.18 16.51
C LYS A 72 10.26 15.86 16.85
N ARG A 73 9.58 16.45 15.86
CA ARG A 73 8.30 17.18 16.06
C ARG A 73 7.06 16.28 16.03
N PHE A 74 7.02 15.29 15.14
CA PHE A 74 5.86 14.39 14.98
C PHE A 74 6.09 12.98 15.52
N GLY A 75 7.36 12.57 15.73
CA GLY A 75 7.73 11.24 16.20
C GLY A 75 7.98 10.25 15.06
N ARG A 76 9.01 9.39 15.22
CA ARG A 76 9.56 8.45 14.23
C ARG A 76 8.52 7.64 13.43
N ARG A 77 7.41 7.26 14.07
CA ARG A 77 6.35 6.38 13.50
C ARG A 77 5.07 7.10 13.08
N LYS A 78 4.72 8.20 13.75
CA LYS A 78 3.45 8.90 13.51
C LYS A 78 3.46 9.69 12.20
N PHE A 79 4.63 10.12 11.72
CA PHE A 79 4.76 10.84 10.46
C PHE A 79 4.36 9.96 9.26
N PHE A 80 4.87 8.72 9.21
CA PHE A 80 4.54 7.77 8.13
C PHE A 80 3.05 7.39 8.13
N ILE A 81 2.45 7.21 9.32
CA ILE A 81 1.00 6.97 9.44
C ILE A 81 0.18 8.19 8.99
N LEU A 82 0.57 9.41 9.40
CA LEU A 82 -0.10 10.66 9.01
C LEU A 82 -0.05 10.92 7.49
N LEU A 83 1.07 10.56 6.85
CA LEU A 83 1.23 10.67 5.40
C LEU A 83 0.51 9.51 4.68
N GLY A 84 0.46 8.33 5.29
CA GLY A 84 -0.30 7.19 4.83
C GLY A 84 -1.81 7.45 4.74
N ILE A 85 -2.40 8.14 5.74
CA ILE A 85 -3.86 8.42 5.78
C ILE A 85 -4.42 9.03 4.48
N PRO A 86 -3.89 10.14 3.93
CA PRO A 86 -4.37 10.68 2.65
C PRO A 86 -3.98 9.78 1.47
N CYS A 87 -2.91 8.99 1.58
CA CYS A 87 -2.49 8.10 0.51
C CYS A 87 -3.31 6.81 0.45
N VAL A 88 -4.04 6.42 1.50
CA VAL A 88 -4.95 5.24 1.49
C VAL A 88 -6.06 5.41 0.46
N PHE A 89 -6.43 6.64 0.09
CA PHE A 89 -7.38 6.89 -1.00
C PHE A 89 -6.91 6.38 -2.37
N SER A 90 -5.60 6.10 -2.55
CA SER A 90 -5.09 5.40 -3.73
C SER A 90 -5.72 4.02 -3.94
N TYR A 91 -6.17 3.36 -2.87
CA TYR A 91 -6.88 2.09 -2.95
C TYR A 91 -8.16 2.22 -3.78
N SER A 92 -8.91 3.31 -3.64
CA SER A 92 -10.13 3.55 -4.42
C SER A 92 -9.84 3.70 -5.92
N LEU A 93 -8.66 4.23 -6.29
CA LEU A 93 -8.26 4.41 -7.69
C LEU A 93 -7.99 3.07 -8.40
N MET A 94 -7.63 2.03 -7.65
CA MET A 94 -7.36 0.69 -8.19
C MET A 94 -8.62 -0.01 -8.72
N TRP A 95 -9.79 0.34 -8.18
CA TRP A 95 -11.08 -0.23 -8.55
C TRP A 95 -11.78 0.49 -9.71
N VAL A 96 -11.10 1.46 -10.33
CA VAL A 96 -11.62 2.14 -11.53
C VAL A 96 -11.46 1.22 -12.74
N GLY A 97 -12.57 0.81 -13.34
CA GLY A 97 -12.62 -0.06 -14.53
C GLY A 97 -12.26 0.64 -15.84
N GLU A 98 -12.07 -0.14 -16.90
CA GLU A 98 -11.91 0.31 -18.30
C GLU A 98 -10.68 1.19 -18.59
N MET A 99 -9.61 1.07 -17.80
CA MET A 99 -8.37 1.83 -17.98
C MET A 99 -7.25 0.98 -18.62
N SER A 100 -6.14 1.63 -19.00
CA SER A 100 -4.96 0.96 -19.57
C SER A 100 -4.24 0.06 -18.55
N PHE A 101 -3.56 -0.99 -19.03
CA PHE A 101 -2.64 -1.81 -18.23
C PHE A 101 -1.68 -0.97 -17.36
N TRP A 102 -1.11 0.10 -17.92
CA TRP A 102 -0.17 0.97 -17.20
C TRP A 102 -0.82 1.68 -16.00
N TYR A 103 -2.12 1.98 -16.09
CA TYR A 103 -2.86 2.57 -14.98
C TYR A 103 -2.99 1.58 -13.82
N TYR A 104 -3.35 0.32 -14.10
CA TYR A 104 -3.43 -0.73 -13.08
C TYR A 104 -2.07 -1.05 -12.46
N LEU A 105 -1.01 -1.08 -13.28
CA LEU A 105 0.34 -1.27 -12.78
C LEU A 105 0.76 -0.12 -11.85
N LEU A 106 0.58 1.14 -12.27
CA LEU A 106 1.04 2.30 -11.49
C LEU A 106 0.23 2.46 -10.20
N THR A 107 -1.11 2.33 -10.27
CA THR A 107 -1.98 2.41 -9.10
C THR A 107 -1.68 1.32 -8.08
N TYR A 108 -1.42 0.09 -8.53
CA TYR A 108 -1.06 -1.02 -7.64
C TYR A 108 0.31 -0.82 -6.97
N LEU A 109 1.33 -0.39 -7.73
CA LEU A 109 2.66 -0.09 -7.16
C LEU A 109 2.61 1.06 -6.14
N VAL A 110 1.85 2.12 -6.43
CA VAL A 110 1.67 3.24 -5.49
C VAL A 110 0.98 2.76 -4.22
N PHE A 111 -0.09 1.97 -4.35
CA PHE A 111 -0.77 1.41 -3.20
C PHE A 111 0.16 0.52 -2.36
N ASP A 112 0.99 -0.32 -3.00
CA ASP A 112 1.94 -1.21 -2.34
C ASP A 112 3.01 -0.45 -1.53
N ILE A 113 3.53 0.67 -2.07
CA ILE A 113 4.44 1.56 -1.33
C ILE A 113 3.74 2.15 -0.10
N VAL A 114 2.52 2.68 -0.28
CA VAL A 114 1.73 3.28 0.81
C VAL A 114 1.39 2.24 1.87
N TYR A 115 1.09 1.01 1.45
CA TYR A 115 0.80 -0.10 2.33
C TYR A 115 2.02 -0.47 3.17
N THR A 116 3.19 -0.61 2.53
CA THR A 116 4.48 -0.87 3.20
C THR A 116 4.84 0.23 4.19
N MET A 117 4.57 1.49 3.85
CA MET A 117 4.76 2.65 4.75
C MET A 117 3.93 2.60 6.03
N ILE A 118 2.74 2.00 5.98
CA ILE A 118 1.83 1.91 7.13
C ILE A 118 2.17 0.69 7.99
N LEU A 119 2.52 -0.43 7.35
CA LEU A 119 2.74 -1.73 8.00
C LEU A 119 4.13 -1.96 8.55
N VAL A 120 5.14 -1.27 8.02
CA VAL A 120 6.52 -1.32 8.53
C VAL A 120 6.79 -0.04 9.35
N PRO A 121 6.49 -0.01 10.68
CA PRO A 121 6.76 1.13 11.54
C PRO A 121 8.11 1.11 12.27
#